data_AF-A0A972J719-F1
#
_entry.id   AF-A0A972J719-F1
#
_cell.length_a   1.000
_cell.length_b   1.000
_cell.length_c   1.000
_cell.angle_alpha   90.00
_cell.angle_beta   90.00
_cell.angle_gamma   90.00
#
_symmetry.space_group_name_H-M   'P 1'
#
loop_
_entity.id
_entity.type
_entity.pdbx_description
1 polymer ?
#
loop_
_entity_poly.entity_id
_entity_poly.type
_entity_poly.pdbx_seq_one_letter_code
_entity_poly.pdbx_strand_id
1 'polypeptide(L)' 'NILGSSRKKRIAAGSGTNVSDLNRLLKQYDMMNKMVKSMTAGGKKRKKLGKMGGFPGISGFPGF' A
#
# COMPACT_ATOMS: atom_id res chain seq x y z
N ASN A 1 -13.59 6.90 -1.85
CA ASN A 1 -13.97 5.74 -1.03
C ASN A 1 -15.46 5.48 -1.25
N ILE A 2 -15.83 4.30 -1.75
CA ILE A 2 -17.21 3.96 -2.17
C ILE A 2 -18.09 3.65 -0.93
N LEU A 3 -17.53 3.40 0.25
CA LEU A 3 -18.34 3.10 1.43
C LEU A 3 -18.83 4.37 2.16
N GLY A 4 -19.98 4.88 1.72
CA GLY A 4 -20.74 5.93 2.42
C GLY A 4 -21.55 5.40 3.63
N SER A 5 -22.13 6.30 4.42
CA SER A 5 -22.89 5.98 5.65
C SER A 5 -24.04 4.99 5.43
N SER A 6 -24.85 5.19 4.38
CA SER A 6 -25.95 4.28 4.00
C SER A 6 -25.45 2.85 3.72
N ARG A 7 -24.35 2.71 2.98
CA ARG A 7 -23.77 1.39 2.64
C ARG A 7 -23.21 0.69 3.88
N LYS A 8 -22.54 1.42 4.77
CA LYS A 8 -22.04 0.87 6.04
C LYS A 8 -23.18 0.36 6.91
N LYS A 9 -24.29 1.10 7.02
CA LYS A 9 -25.50 0.66 7.75
C LYS A 9 -26.09 -0.62 7.15
N ARG A 10 -26.20 -0.71 5.83
CA ARG A 10 -26.71 -1.92 5.16
C ARG A 10 -25.82 -3.14 5.41
N ILE A 11 -24.50 -2.98 5.32
CA ILE A 11 -23.56 -4.08 5.55
C ILE A 11 -23.59 -4.51 7.01
N ALA A 12 -23.59 -3.56 7.94
CA ALA A 12 -23.73 -3.83 9.38
C ALA A 12 -25.02 -4.62 9.66
N ALA A 13 -26.17 -4.15 9.17
CA ALA A 13 -27.45 -4.84 9.33
C ALA A 13 -27.47 -6.23 8.68
N GLY A 14 -26.94 -6.37 7.46
CA GLY A 14 -26.91 -7.64 6.74
C GLY A 14 -25.89 -8.66 7.26
N SER A 15 -24.89 -8.21 8.04
CA SER A 15 -23.88 -9.08 8.66
C SER A 15 -24.11 -9.32 10.16
N GLY A 16 -25.12 -8.69 10.75
CA GLY A 16 -25.35 -8.75 12.20
C GLY A 16 -24.27 -8.06 13.04
N THR A 17 -23.53 -7.13 12.45
CA THR A 17 -22.42 -6.41 13.12
C THR A 17 -22.75 -4.94 13.31
N ASN A 18 -22.01 -4.25 14.18
CA ASN A 18 -22.16 -2.82 14.37
C ASN A 18 -21.34 -2.00 13.35
N VAL A 19 -21.84 -0.80 13.03
CA VAL A 19 -21.13 0.14 12.14
C VAL A 19 -19.75 0.54 12.70
N SER A 20 -19.59 0.55 14.03
CA SER A 20 -18.30 0.79 14.71
C SER A 20 -17.26 -0.27 14.36
N ASP A 21 -17.67 -1.54 14.33
CA ASP A 21 -16.76 -2.67 14.08
C ASP A 21 -16.39 -2.73 12.60
N LEU A 22 -17.34 -2.41 11.71
CA LEU A 22 -17.06 -2.21 10.29
C LEU A 22 -16.01 -1.10 10.08
N ASN A 23 -16.11 0.02 10.80
CA ASN A 23 -15.11 1.09 10.70
C ASN A 23 -13.73 0.67 11.22
N ARG A 24 -13.67 -0.14 12.28
CA ARG A 24 -12.39 -0.70 12.78
C ARG A 24 -11.76 -1.63 11.74
N LEU A 25 -12.55 -2.52 11.14
CA LEU A 25 -12.09 -3.42 10.09
C LEU A 25 -11.58 -2.66 8.86
N LEU A 26 -12.29 -1.63 8.42
CA LEU A 26 -11.84 -0.81 7.29
C LEU A 26 -10.49 -0.13 7.56
N LYS A 27 -10.27 0.35 8.79
CA LYS A 27 -8.98 0.93 9.18
C LYS A 27 -7.85 -0.10 9.14
N GLN A 28 -8.10 -1.32 9.64
CA GLN A 28 -7.13 -2.41 9.58
C GLN A 28 -6.81 -2.79 8.14
N TYR A 29 -7.82 -2.89 7.28
CA TYR A 29 -7.64 -3.14 5.86
C TYR A 29 -6.83 -2.03 5.18
N ASP A 30 -7.15 -0.76 5.43
CA ASP A 30 -6.41 0.36 4.84
C ASP A 30 -4.95 0.39 5.28
N MET A 31 -4.67 0.04 6.54
CA MET A 31 -3.30 -0.09 7.05
C MET A 31 -2.55 -1.21 6.32
N MET A 32 -3.15 -2.40 6.22
CA MET A 32 -2.56 -3.54 5.50
C MET A 32 -2.35 -3.21 4.01
N ASN A 33 -3.34 -2.59 3.36
CA ASN A 33 -3.26 -2.20 1.96
C ASN A 33 -2.13 -1.19 1.72
N LYS A 34 -1.91 -0.24 2.65
CA LYS A 34 -0.77 0.68 2.61
C LYS A 34 0.55 -0.05 2.76
N MET A 35 0.64 -1.03 3.68
CA MET A 35 1.83 -1.85 3.86
C MET A 35 2.15 -2.70 2.62
N VAL A 36 1.15 -3.38 2.04
CA VAL A 36 1.32 -4.16 0.81
C VAL A 36 1.75 -3.26 -0.35
N LYS A 37 1.16 -2.06 -0.47
CA LYS A 37 1.57 -1.07 -1.48
C LYS A 37 2.97 -0.54 -1.25
N SER A 38 3.38 -0.23 -0.02
CA SER A 38 4.73 0.25 0.25
C SER A 38 5.78 -0.84 0.00
N MET A 39 5.48 -2.08 0.37
CA MET A 39 6.36 -3.23 0.13
C MET A 39 6.51 -3.53 -1.37
N THR A 40 5.40 -3.53 -2.12
CA THR A 40 5.43 -3.74 -3.57
C THR A 40 6.00 -2.54 -4.33
N ALA A 41 5.73 -1.31 -3.91
CA ALA A 41 6.29 -0.10 -4.50
C ALA A 41 7.80 0.03 -4.22
N GLY A 42 8.26 -0.36 -3.03
CA GLY A 42 9.69 -0.43 -2.68
C GLY A 42 10.45 -1.41 -3.57
N GLY A 43 9.90 -2.61 -3.80
CA GLY A 43 10.46 -3.59 -4.73
C GLY A 43 10.47 -3.10 -6.19
N LYS A 44 9.42 -2.40 -6.63
CA LYS A 44 9.35 -1.83 -7.99
C LYS A 44 10.29 -0.64 -8.18
N LYS A 45 10.44 0.25 -7.19
CA LYS A 45 11.43 1.34 -7.21
C LYS A 45 12.86 0.82 -7.18
N ARG A 46 13.15 -0.23 -6.40
CA ARG A 46 14.46 -0.91 -6.38
C ARG A 46 14.75 -1.64 -7.69
N LYS A 47 13.76 -2.29 -8.31
CA LYS A 47 13.91 -2.87 -9.66
C LYS A 47 14.06 -1.81 -10.76
N LYS A 48 13.35 -0.68 -10.68
CA LYS A 48 13.55 0.44 -11.63
C LYS A 48 14.91 1.10 -11.44
N LEU A 49 15.34 1.36 -10.21
CA LEU A 49 16.67 1.89 -9.92
C LEU A 49 17.78 0.88 -10.21
N GLY A 50 17.54 -0.43 -10.09
CA GLY A 50 18.47 -1.46 -10.53
C GLY A 50 18.53 -1.63 -12.06
N LYS A 51 17.41 -1.43 -12.77
CA LYS A 51 17.37 -1.41 -14.24
C LYS A 51 17.85 -0.10 -14.86
N MET A 52 17.80 1.00 -14.11
CA MET A 52 18.26 2.34 -14.52
C MET A 52 19.63 2.71 -13.89
N GLY A 53 20.10 1.88 -12.95
CA GLY A 53 21.39 1.95 -12.25
C GLY A 53 22.34 0.83 -12.63
N GLY A 54 22.06 0.10 -13.72
CA GLY A 54 23.13 -0.30 -14.63
C GLY A 54 23.65 0.95 -15.35
N PHE A 55 24.24 1.88 -14.59
CA PHE A 55 25.04 2.96 -15.14
C PHE A 55 26.37 2.32 -15.57
N PRO A 56 26.69 2.22 -16.87
CA PRO A 56 28.05 1.97 -17.30
C PRO A 56 28.84 3.25 -16.97
N GLY A 57 29.36 3.35 -15.75
CA GLY A 57 29.96 4.59 -15.27
C GLY A 57 30.83 4.50 -14.02
N ILE A 58 30.99 3.32 -13.40
CA ILE A 58 32.05 3.09 -12.38
C ILE A 58 33.42 2.89 -13.07
N SER A 59 33.68 3.60 -14.17
CA SER A 59 34.97 3.67 -14.86
C SER A 59 35.73 4.97 -14.53
N GLY A 60 35.57 5.51 -13.32
CA GLY A 60 35.99 6.87 -13.01
C GLY A 60 36.56 7.14 -11.62
N PHE A 61 37.02 6.13 -10.89
CA PHE A 61 37.81 6.38 -9.66
C PHE A 61 39.27 5.91 -9.86
N PRO A 62 40.12 6.72 -10.52
CA PRO A 62 41.56 6.66 -10.29
C PRO A 62 41.87 7.43 -9.01
N GLY A 63 42.69 6.82 -8.15
CA GLY A 63 42.86 7.21 -6.76
C GLY A 63 43.31 8.64 -6.49
N PHE A 64 42.75 9.18 -5.41
CA PHE A 64 43.37 9.97 -4.35
C PHE A 64 42.49 9.80 -3.10
#